data_AF-A0AAN7Q5M1-F1
#
_entry.id   AF-A0AAN7Q5M1-F1
#
_cell.length_a   1.000
_cell.length_b   1.000
_cell.length_c   1.000
_cell.angle_alpha   90.00
_cell.angle_beta   90.00
_cell.angle_gamma   90.00
#
_symmetry.space_group_name_H-M   'P 1'
#
loop_
_entity.id
_entity.type
_entity.pdbx_description
1 polymer ?
#
loop_
_entity_poly.entity_id
_entity_poly.type
_entity_poly.pdbx_seq_one_letter_code
_entity_poly.pdbx_strand_id
1 'polypeptide(L)'
;MNVNVKTNVMLFGVVESVSNVVEDRINHDKLNVTDMLTKLGVGQEIPRKIIRIGKPTVSNMRPIKLIFESQEIAKKVIQSARNLKIKTVKQDLTTMQREELKTCLRELDDRKGRGELNLKIKYVNGVPKIFRHGHRTTERSASSLYPNDPYKNEKYYPYGYGQLTNKGKRKAFALGQWLRKRYNAFLGNLYHPNIMDAVSSGYNRTSATLSIVLAGLYPPKGTDLDWNKNLNWQPVLYNQLSSKENYLSLALATCPRFIKLFDEYLNTSAAKTKIQLYKPLSNYIQEKSGGALPDMISAVFFYDILATQQEWGLKLPKWAELIYPNILYGASLDFYEMMMTTTEMKRLNIGKISNKILPPERKLFIYSGHDYNLTFLQIVLGAYTKHRPTYGACLIIEVHQINKVYGIKIYYDTTSKGHPKLLKISGCNYFCPFKKFYSLVKQYLPTRDTNCSTTTINSHSDFATMFKL
;
A
#
# COMPACT_ATOMS: atom_id res chain seq x y z
N MET A 1 39.88 9.15 1.22
CA MET A 1 39.92 7.75 0.75
C MET A 1 38.51 7.17 0.77
N ASN A 2 37.97 6.76 -0.38
CA ASN A 2 36.73 5.98 -0.42
C ASN A 2 37.00 4.60 0.19
N VAL A 3 36.67 4.43 1.47
CA VAL A 3 36.77 3.13 2.14
C VAL A 3 35.72 2.22 1.52
N ASN A 4 36.15 1.28 0.68
CA ASN A 4 35.25 0.25 0.14
C ASN A 4 34.86 -0.71 1.28
N VAL A 5 33.71 -0.44 1.90
CA VAL A 5 33.14 -1.29 2.96
C VAL A 5 32.38 -2.49 2.44
N LYS A 6 32.15 -2.58 1.11
CA LYS A 6 31.27 -3.60 0.52
C LYS A 6 31.88 -4.99 0.52
N THR A 7 33.20 -5.10 0.63
CA THR A 7 33.93 -6.37 0.77
C THR A 7 34.11 -6.79 2.23
N ASN A 8 33.58 -6.03 3.19
CA ASN A 8 33.84 -6.23 4.61
C ASN A 8 32.62 -6.78 5.35
N VAL A 9 32.89 -7.63 6.35
CA VAL A 9 31.90 -8.18 7.28
C VAL A 9 32.38 -7.93 8.71
N MET A 10 31.46 -7.59 9.60
CA MET A 10 31.72 -7.35 11.01
C MET A 10 31.15 -8.50 11.85
N LEU A 11 31.97 -9.06 12.74
CA LEU A 11 31.58 -10.03 13.75
C LEU A 11 31.59 -9.36 15.12
N PHE A 12 30.52 -9.57 15.89
CA PHE A 12 30.35 -9.02 17.23
C PHE A 12 30.24 -10.16 18.26
N GLY A 13 30.72 -9.92 19.48
CA GLY A 13 30.59 -10.89 20.58
C GLY A 13 31.50 -12.11 20.46
N VAL A 14 32.61 -12.00 19.73
CA VAL A 14 33.63 -13.05 19.67
C VAL A 14 34.59 -12.87 20.84
N VAL A 15 34.67 -13.89 21.70
CA VAL A 15 35.52 -13.91 22.91
C VAL A 15 36.97 -13.61 22.55
N GLU A 16 37.60 -12.71 23.31
CA GLU A 16 39.01 -12.35 23.15
C GLU A 16 39.92 -13.35 23.86
N SER A 17 41.05 -13.69 23.23
CA SER A 17 42.10 -14.45 23.91
C SER A 17 42.75 -13.60 24.99
N VAL A 18 42.98 -14.23 26.15
CA VAL A 18 43.67 -13.64 27.31
C VAL A 18 45.20 -13.80 27.22
N SER A 19 45.72 -14.43 26.15
CA SER A 19 47.17 -14.59 25.99
C SER A 19 47.85 -13.24 25.84
N ASN A 20 48.99 -13.07 26.52
CA ASN A 20 49.86 -11.91 26.37
C ASN A 20 50.67 -11.95 25.07
N VAL A 21 50.74 -13.11 24.40
CA VAL A 21 51.43 -13.30 23.12
C VAL A 21 50.51 -12.86 21.96
N VAL A 22 51.05 -12.01 21.07
CA VAL A 22 50.30 -11.47 19.92
C VAL A 22 49.83 -12.59 18.99
N GLU A 23 50.71 -13.54 18.68
CA GLU A 23 50.45 -14.63 17.73
C GLU A 23 49.33 -15.54 18.22
N ASP A 24 49.30 -15.87 19.51
CA ASP A 24 48.21 -16.65 20.11
C ASP A 24 46.85 -15.97 19.97
N ARG A 25 46.80 -14.65 20.15
CA ARG A 25 45.55 -13.88 19.99
C ARG A 25 45.08 -13.88 18.54
N ILE A 26 46.00 -13.74 17.59
CA ILE A 26 45.70 -13.80 16.16
C ILE A 26 45.17 -15.19 15.79
N ASN A 27 45.81 -16.25 16.26
CA ASN A 27 45.42 -17.62 15.96
C ASN A 27 44.09 -17.99 16.61
N HIS A 28 43.82 -17.51 17.83
CA HIS A 28 42.50 -17.62 18.45
C HIS A 28 41.40 -16.97 17.61
N ASP A 29 41.61 -15.75 17.11
CA ASP A 29 40.62 -15.08 16.27
C ASP A 29 40.41 -15.81 14.94
N LYS A 30 41.48 -16.30 14.30
CA LYS A 30 41.39 -17.12 13.07
C LYS A 30 40.54 -18.36 13.32
N LEU A 31 40.75 -19.09 14.41
CA LEU A 31 39.99 -20.29 14.75
C LEU A 31 38.50 -19.99 14.93
N ASN A 32 38.17 -18.94 15.69
CA ASN A 32 36.77 -18.53 15.90
C ASN A 32 36.08 -18.09 14.60
N VAL A 33 36.81 -17.39 13.72
CA VAL A 33 36.30 -16.98 12.41
C VAL A 33 36.04 -18.20 11.52
N THR A 34 36.98 -19.14 11.46
CA THR A 34 36.85 -20.37 10.66
C THR A 34 35.67 -21.23 11.13
N ASP A 35 35.52 -21.43 12.43
CA ASP A 35 34.36 -22.12 13.01
C ASP A 35 33.05 -21.43 12.65
N MET A 36 32.99 -20.10 12.76
CA MET A 36 31.81 -19.31 12.39
C MET A 36 31.48 -19.45 10.89
N LEU A 37 32.47 -19.35 10.00
CA LEU A 37 32.25 -19.48 8.55
C LEU A 37 31.79 -20.90 8.17
N THR A 38 32.33 -21.92 8.82
CA THR A 38 31.89 -23.31 8.67
C THR A 38 30.43 -23.48 9.10
N LYS A 39 30.04 -22.94 10.27
CA LYS A 39 28.64 -22.92 10.73
C LYS A 39 27.68 -22.21 9.78
N LEU A 40 28.19 -21.23 9.02
CA LEU A 40 27.44 -20.50 8.01
C LEU A 40 27.35 -21.22 6.65
N GLY A 41 27.97 -22.40 6.50
CA GLY A 41 28.04 -23.13 5.24
C GLY A 41 28.92 -22.45 4.18
N VAL A 42 29.87 -21.61 4.62
CA VAL A 42 30.78 -20.82 3.77
C VAL A 42 32.23 -20.98 4.22
N GLY A 43 32.59 -22.11 4.84
CA GLY A 43 33.93 -22.36 5.40
C GLY A 43 35.08 -22.32 4.36
N GLN A 44 34.77 -22.48 3.08
CA GLN A 44 35.70 -22.33 1.96
C GLN A 44 36.07 -20.88 1.63
N GLU A 45 35.29 -19.91 2.13
CA GLU A 45 35.46 -18.48 1.82
C GLU A 45 36.42 -17.83 2.82
N ILE A 46 37.71 -17.79 2.51
CA ILE A 46 38.73 -17.29 3.45
C ILE A 46 38.85 -15.77 3.38
N PRO A 47 38.72 -15.02 4.51
CA PRO A 47 38.99 -13.59 4.52
C PRO A 47 40.46 -13.28 4.25
N ARG A 48 40.73 -12.30 3.40
CA ARG A 48 42.08 -11.75 3.16
C ARG A 48 42.69 -11.15 4.42
N LYS A 49 41.87 -10.50 5.25
CA LYS A 49 42.30 -9.93 6.54
C LYS A 49 41.25 -10.15 7.63
N ILE A 50 41.74 -10.40 8.83
CA ILE A 50 40.98 -10.53 10.07
C ILE A 50 41.57 -9.54 11.07
N ILE A 51 40.78 -8.57 11.52
CA ILE A 51 41.28 -7.44 12.32
C ILE A 51 40.30 -7.11 13.44
N ARG A 52 40.76 -7.06 14.70
CA ARG A 52 39.97 -6.49 15.80
C ARG A 52 39.95 -4.97 15.73
N ILE A 53 38.76 -4.39 15.87
CA ILE A 53 38.54 -2.95 15.77
C ILE A 53 38.37 -2.36 17.17
N GLY A 54 39.24 -1.40 17.51
CA GLY A 54 39.21 -0.66 18.77
C GLY A 54 40.35 -1.01 19.73
N LYS A 55 40.50 -0.18 20.77
CA LYS A 55 41.48 -0.39 21.84
C LYS A 55 41.00 -1.51 22.77
N PRO A 56 41.90 -2.37 23.29
CA PRO A 56 41.54 -3.38 24.28
C PRO A 56 40.86 -2.74 25.48
N THR A 57 39.75 -3.32 25.94
CA THR A 57 39.02 -2.88 27.14
C THR A 57 38.60 -4.08 27.96
N VAL A 58 38.59 -3.93 29.29
CA VAL A 58 38.30 -5.03 30.23
C VAL A 58 36.84 -5.51 30.14
N SER A 59 35.90 -4.67 29.71
CA SER A 59 34.46 -4.97 29.79
C SER A 59 33.79 -5.30 28.44
N ASN A 60 34.44 -5.07 27.30
CA ASN A 60 33.80 -5.20 25.99
C ASN A 60 34.66 -6.01 25.01
N MET A 61 34.05 -7.06 24.45
CA MET A 61 34.61 -7.83 23.34
C MET A 61 34.63 -6.97 22.09
N ARG A 62 35.82 -6.69 21.56
CA ARG A 62 36.00 -5.90 20.35
C ARG A 62 35.47 -6.65 19.14
N PRO A 63 34.77 -5.97 18.23
CA PRO A 63 34.33 -6.61 17.01
C PRO A 63 35.49 -6.95 16.08
N ILE A 64 35.34 -8.04 15.33
CA ILE A 64 36.29 -8.48 14.32
C ILE A 64 35.79 -8.03 12.95
N LYS A 65 36.65 -7.38 12.18
CA LYS A 65 36.44 -7.01 10.79
C LYS A 65 37.10 -8.06 9.89
N LEU A 66 36.29 -8.67 9.04
CA LEU A 66 36.71 -9.55 7.97
C LEU A 66 36.73 -8.76 6.66
N ILE A 67 37.80 -8.91 5.88
CA ILE A 67 37.92 -8.29 4.55
C ILE A 67 38.07 -9.40 3.53
N PHE A 68 37.14 -9.50 2.58
CA PHE A 68 37.15 -10.50 1.51
C PHE A 68 37.69 -9.93 0.20
N GLU A 69 38.05 -10.82 -0.73
CA GLU A 69 38.54 -10.44 -2.07
C GLU A 69 37.44 -9.83 -2.96
N SER A 70 36.16 -10.17 -2.71
CA SER A 70 35.04 -9.66 -3.50
C SER A 70 33.81 -9.30 -2.66
N GLN A 71 32.96 -8.46 -3.23
CA GLN A 71 31.69 -8.06 -2.61
C GLN A 71 30.71 -9.24 -2.59
N GLU A 72 30.81 -10.14 -3.55
CA GLU A 72 29.97 -11.32 -3.74
C GLU A 72 30.14 -12.29 -2.56
N ILE A 73 31.38 -12.51 -2.13
CA ILE A 73 31.69 -13.34 -0.96
C ILE A 73 31.12 -12.72 0.30
N ALA A 74 31.36 -11.42 0.53
CA ALA A 74 30.81 -10.70 1.68
C ALA A 74 29.27 -10.76 1.71
N LYS A 75 28.60 -10.59 0.56
CA LYS A 75 27.13 -10.75 0.43
C LYS A 75 26.68 -12.17 0.80
N LYS A 76 27.39 -13.20 0.31
CA LYS A 76 27.10 -14.61 0.59
C LYS A 76 27.15 -14.90 2.09
N VAL A 77 28.21 -14.46 2.78
CA VAL A 77 28.36 -14.59 4.25
C VAL A 77 27.19 -13.91 4.99
N ILE A 78 26.86 -12.67 4.62
CA ILE A 78 25.74 -11.92 5.23
C ILE A 78 24.39 -12.61 4.97
N GLN A 79 24.19 -13.17 3.77
CA GLN A 79 22.96 -13.87 3.42
C GLN A 79 22.82 -15.18 4.20
N SER A 80 23.88 -15.98 4.29
CA SER A 80 23.89 -17.18 5.12
C SER A 80 23.59 -16.87 6.58
N ALA A 81 24.22 -15.83 7.15
CA ALA A 81 23.97 -15.42 8.53
C ALA A 81 22.52 -14.98 8.76
N ARG A 82 21.90 -14.28 7.80
CA ARG A 82 20.49 -13.91 7.85
C ARG A 82 19.56 -15.13 7.80
N ASN A 83 19.84 -16.08 6.90
CA ASN A 83 19.06 -17.31 6.76
C ASN A 83 19.07 -18.15 8.06
N LEU A 84 20.23 -18.20 8.72
CA LEU A 84 20.44 -18.90 9.99
C LEU A 84 20.11 -18.05 11.23
N LYS A 85 19.63 -16.81 11.04
CA LYS A 85 19.27 -15.85 12.11
C LYS A 85 20.40 -15.51 13.09
N ILE A 86 21.65 -15.58 12.64
CA ILE A 86 22.83 -15.23 13.44
C ILE A 86 22.98 -13.70 13.48
N LYS A 87 22.71 -13.10 14.65
CA LYS A 87 22.67 -11.63 14.83
C LYS A 87 24.04 -10.98 15.00
N THR A 88 25.07 -11.77 15.28
CA THR A 88 26.45 -11.32 15.54
C THR A 88 27.22 -10.97 14.27
N VAL A 89 26.75 -11.40 13.10
CA VAL A 89 27.36 -11.13 11.80
C VAL A 89 26.62 -9.97 11.12
N LYS A 90 27.31 -8.87 10.80
CA LYS A 90 26.71 -7.67 10.21
C LYS A 90 27.56 -7.14 9.06
N GLN A 91 26.93 -6.40 8.15
CA GLN A 91 27.64 -5.69 7.10
C GLN A 91 28.44 -4.53 7.70
N ASP A 92 29.66 -4.30 7.21
CA ASP A 92 30.43 -3.11 7.57
C ASP A 92 29.77 -1.85 6.99
N LEU A 93 29.80 -0.76 7.75
CA LEU A 93 29.13 0.49 7.42
C LEU A 93 30.16 1.61 7.33
N THR A 94 30.02 2.47 6.33
CA THR A 94 30.82 3.70 6.27
C THR A 94 30.54 4.57 7.49
N THR A 95 31.44 5.52 7.78
CA THR A 95 31.23 6.47 8.88
C THR A 95 29.90 7.22 8.74
N MET A 96 29.58 7.66 7.51
CA MET A 96 28.30 8.31 7.21
C MET A 96 27.10 7.40 7.50
N GLN A 97 27.12 6.15 7.03
CA GLN A 97 26.04 5.18 7.28
C GLN A 97 25.87 4.87 8.77
N ARG A 98 26.97 4.83 9.54
CA ARG A 98 26.92 4.66 11.00
C ARG A 98 26.27 5.83 11.69
N GLU A 99 26.63 7.06 11.32
CA GLU A 99 26.03 8.27 11.89
C GLU A 99 24.55 8.43 11.51
N GLU A 100 24.18 8.10 10.26
CA GLU A 100 22.77 8.05 9.83
C GLU A 100 21.97 7.03 10.65
N LEU A 101 22.50 5.81 10.83
CA LEU A 101 21.84 4.77 11.63
C LEU A 101 21.72 5.19 13.11
N LYS A 102 22.77 5.79 13.67
CA LYS A 102 22.81 6.27 15.07
C LYS A 102 21.78 7.38 15.30
N THR A 103 21.68 8.32 14.36
CA THR A 103 20.66 9.37 14.36
C THR A 103 19.26 8.76 14.29
N CYS A 104 19.07 7.77 13.41
CA CYS A 104 17.80 7.06 13.23
C CYS A 104 17.41 6.24 14.48
N LEU A 105 18.37 5.67 15.20
CA LEU A 105 18.15 4.94 16.46
C LEU A 105 17.79 5.89 17.60
N ARG A 106 18.49 7.03 17.73
CA ARG A 106 18.15 8.05 18.74
C ARG A 106 16.73 8.58 18.54
N GLU A 107 16.37 8.92 17.31
CA GLU A 107 15.02 9.37 16.96
C GLU A 107 13.99 8.25 17.19
N LEU A 108 14.34 6.97 16.96
CA LEU A 108 13.46 5.86 17.26
C LEU A 108 13.16 5.75 18.76
N ASP A 109 14.18 5.86 19.59
CA ASP A 109 14.08 5.75 21.04
C ASP A 109 13.35 6.95 21.64
N ASP A 110 13.66 8.17 21.19
CA ASP A 110 12.94 9.39 21.59
C ASP A 110 11.44 9.30 21.26
N ARG A 111 11.11 8.88 20.03
CA ARG A 111 9.72 8.69 19.62
C ARG A 111 9.00 7.59 20.42
N LYS A 112 9.68 6.48 20.72
CA LYS A 112 9.14 5.45 21.61
C LYS A 112 8.93 5.95 23.03
N GLY A 113 9.86 6.75 23.55
CA GLY A 113 9.74 7.43 24.85
C GLY A 113 8.55 8.38 24.92
N ARG A 114 8.21 9.03 23.79
CA ARG A 114 6.98 9.83 23.61
C ARG A 114 5.71 9.01 23.39
N GLY A 115 5.74 7.69 23.59
CA GLY A 115 4.59 6.80 23.46
C GLY A 115 4.24 6.39 22.03
N GLU A 116 5.09 6.65 21.03
CA GLU A 116 4.89 6.08 19.69
C GLU A 116 5.24 4.60 19.68
N LEU A 117 4.19 3.77 19.71
CA LEU A 117 4.32 2.32 19.63
C LEU A 117 4.62 1.85 18.20
N ASN A 118 5.20 0.64 18.11
CA ASN A 118 5.37 -0.15 16.88
C ASN A 118 6.24 0.51 15.78
N LEU A 119 7.16 1.39 16.18
CA LEU A 119 8.17 1.93 15.27
C LEU A 119 9.28 0.91 14.97
N LYS A 120 9.73 0.85 13.71
CA LYS A 120 10.92 0.07 13.30
C LYS A 120 11.79 0.82 12.29
N ILE A 121 13.09 0.54 12.30
CA ILE A 121 14.00 1.04 11.26
C ILE A 121 13.96 0.10 10.06
N LYS A 122 13.74 0.64 8.87
CA LYS A 122 13.95 -0.04 7.58
C LYS A 122 14.91 0.77 6.72
N TYR A 123 15.70 0.09 5.90
CA TYR A 123 16.58 0.73 4.93
C TYR A 123 15.83 0.99 3.61
N VAL A 124 15.86 2.23 3.13
CA VAL A 124 15.32 2.64 1.82
C VAL A 124 16.48 3.17 1.00
N ASN A 125 16.80 2.51 -0.11
CA ASN A 125 17.97 2.83 -0.96
C ASN A 125 19.29 2.89 -0.16
N GLY A 126 19.46 2.00 0.82
CA GLY A 126 20.65 1.95 1.68
C GLY A 126 20.67 2.94 2.84
N VAL A 127 19.67 3.83 2.97
CA VAL A 127 19.57 4.81 4.06
C VAL A 127 18.57 4.33 5.13
N PRO A 128 18.93 4.29 6.43
CA PRO A 128 18.04 3.88 7.50
C PRO A 128 16.95 4.93 7.76
N LYS A 129 15.69 4.50 7.85
CA LYS A 129 14.53 5.37 8.14
C LYS A 129 13.60 4.72 9.16
N ILE A 130 12.99 5.54 10.02
CA ILE A 130 11.95 5.09 10.96
C ILE A 130 10.62 4.97 10.22
N PHE A 131 10.01 3.79 10.32
CA PHE A 131 8.70 3.49 9.77
C PHE A 131 7.66 3.31 10.88
N ARG A 132 6.49 3.93 10.65
CA ARG A 132 5.25 3.68 11.38
C ARG A 132 4.20 3.15 10.41
N HIS A 133 3.42 2.18 10.85
CA HIS A 133 2.70 1.23 9.99
C HIS A 133 1.24 1.67 9.71
N GLY A 134 0.65 1.17 8.59
CA GLY A 134 -0.78 1.12 8.17
C GLY A 134 -1.66 2.38 8.12
N HIS A 135 -2.46 2.56 7.07
CA HIS A 135 -3.47 3.66 7.00
C HIS A 135 -4.89 3.21 7.36
N ARG A 136 -5.11 1.89 7.49
CA ARG A 136 -6.33 1.25 8.01
C ARG A 136 -5.97 -0.04 8.76
N THR A 137 -6.90 -0.56 9.56
CA THR A 137 -6.81 -1.90 10.16
C THR A 137 -7.36 -2.95 9.20
N THR A 138 -7.13 -4.24 9.49
CA THR A 138 -7.66 -5.36 8.71
C THR A 138 -9.20 -5.30 8.70
N GLU A 139 -9.81 -5.46 7.52
CA GLU A 139 -11.28 -5.52 7.40
C GLU A 139 -11.80 -6.78 8.10
N ARG A 140 -13.04 -6.77 8.62
CA ARG A 140 -13.71 -8.00 9.05
C ARG A 140 -14.53 -8.54 7.86
N SER A 141 -14.08 -9.64 7.26
CA SER A 141 -14.78 -10.42 6.24
C SER A 141 -14.63 -11.91 6.56
N ALA A 142 -15.42 -12.80 5.93
CA ALA A 142 -15.23 -14.24 6.11
C ALA A 142 -13.81 -14.68 5.74
N SER A 143 -13.17 -14.00 4.79
CA SER A 143 -11.76 -14.26 4.43
C SER A 143 -10.77 -13.70 5.44
N SER A 144 -11.07 -12.61 6.17
CA SER A 144 -10.18 -12.04 7.20
C SER A 144 -10.27 -12.75 8.55
N LEU A 145 -11.27 -13.62 8.72
CA LEU A 145 -11.44 -14.48 9.87
C LEU A 145 -11.23 -15.93 9.44
N TYR A 146 -10.24 -16.16 8.57
CA TYR A 146 -9.92 -17.51 8.17
C TYR A 146 -9.53 -18.34 9.41
N PRO A 147 -9.97 -19.61 9.52
CA PRO A 147 -9.87 -20.39 10.76
C PRO A 147 -8.47 -20.43 11.38
N ASN A 148 -7.44 -20.50 10.52
CA ASN A 148 -6.03 -20.60 10.89
C ASN A 148 -5.31 -19.25 11.04
N ASP A 149 -6.02 -18.11 11.05
CA ASP A 149 -5.38 -16.82 11.27
C ASP A 149 -4.88 -16.74 12.72
N PRO A 150 -3.55 -16.65 12.98
CA PRO A 150 -3.05 -16.49 14.33
C PRO A 150 -3.54 -15.19 14.99
N TYR A 151 -4.04 -14.24 14.21
CA TYR A 151 -4.52 -12.93 14.66
C TYR A 151 -6.04 -12.76 14.56
N LYS A 152 -6.82 -13.83 14.42
CA LYS A 152 -8.30 -13.76 14.36
C LYS A 152 -8.97 -13.07 15.55
N ASN A 153 -8.29 -13.04 16.70
CA ASN A 153 -8.75 -12.40 17.93
C ASN A 153 -8.13 -11.01 18.17
N GLU A 154 -7.33 -10.50 17.23
CA GLU A 154 -6.75 -9.16 17.32
C GLU A 154 -7.89 -8.12 17.35
N LYS A 155 -7.88 -7.24 18.35
CA LYS A 155 -8.97 -6.26 18.52
C LYS A 155 -8.73 -4.99 17.71
N TYR A 156 -7.50 -4.76 17.22
CA TYR A 156 -7.10 -3.54 16.53
C TYR A 156 -7.44 -2.27 17.33
N TYR A 157 -7.36 -2.35 18.66
CA TYR A 157 -7.64 -1.23 19.55
C TYR A 157 -6.70 -0.05 19.27
N PRO A 158 -7.18 1.21 19.34
CA PRO A 158 -8.54 1.66 19.67
C PRO A 158 -9.49 1.75 18.46
N TYR A 159 -9.07 1.32 17.27
CA TYR A 159 -9.82 1.57 16.04
C TYR A 159 -10.88 0.50 15.77
N GLY A 160 -10.59 -0.77 16.06
CA GLY A 160 -11.41 -1.89 15.60
C GLY A 160 -11.13 -2.25 14.13
N TYR A 161 -11.91 -3.16 13.56
CA TYR A 161 -11.71 -3.71 12.21
C TYR A 161 -12.10 -2.74 11.10
N GLY A 162 -11.32 -2.72 10.01
CA GLY A 162 -11.60 -1.96 8.78
C GLY A 162 -11.58 -0.44 8.93
N GLN A 163 -11.09 0.07 10.06
CA GLN A 163 -11.17 1.48 10.42
C GLN A 163 -9.91 2.26 10.05
N LEU A 164 -10.10 3.57 9.81
CA LEU A 164 -9.04 4.51 9.44
C LEU A 164 -8.13 4.80 10.64
N THR A 165 -6.82 4.53 10.51
CA THR A 165 -5.85 4.81 11.58
C THR A 165 -5.47 6.29 11.61
N ASN A 166 -4.81 6.75 12.69
CA ASN A 166 -4.30 8.13 12.76
C ASN A 166 -3.33 8.49 11.63
N LYS A 167 -2.62 7.52 11.03
CA LYS A 167 -1.78 7.77 9.85
C LYS A 167 -2.63 8.02 8.61
N GLY A 168 -3.70 7.25 8.43
CA GLY A 168 -4.70 7.48 7.39
C GLY A 168 -5.35 8.87 7.52
N LYS A 169 -5.76 9.24 8.75
CA LYS A 169 -6.30 10.58 9.06
C LYS A 169 -5.34 11.70 8.66
N ARG A 170 -4.07 11.63 9.06
CA ARG A 170 -3.05 12.64 8.69
C ARG A 170 -2.86 12.75 7.17
N LYS A 171 -2.86 11.62 6.46
CA LYS A 171 -2.72 11.62 4.99
C LYS A 171 -3.95 12.22 4.31
N ALA A 172 -5.15 11.91 4.79
CA ALA A 172 -6.40 12.51 4.32
C ALA A 172 -6.42 14.04 4.55
N PHE A 173 -5.99 14.50 5.72
CA PHE A 173 -5.93 15.93 6.03
C PHE A 173 -4.92 16.65 5.14
N ALA A 174 -3.73 16.08 4.97
CA ALA A 174 -2.70 16.63 4.07
C ALA A 174 -3.17 16.68 2.60
N LEU A 175 -3.94 15.68 2.15
CA LEU A 175 -4.58 15.72 0.83
C LEU A 175 -5.55 16.90 0.72
N GLY A 176 -6.40 17.13 1.73
CA GLY A 176 -7.28 18.29 1.80
C GLY A 176 -6.54 19.62 1.71
N GLN A 177 -5.48 19.78 2.50
CA GLN A 177 -4.62 20.98 2.47
C GLN A 177 -3.96 21.19 1.11
N TRP A 178 -3.51 20.10 0.47
CA TRP A 178 -2.92 20.17 -0.85
C TRP A 178 -3.95 20.57 -1.92
N LEU A 179 -5.15 19.98 -1.89
CA LEU A 179 -6.25 20.37 -2.77
C LEU A 179 -6.61 21.84 -2.57
N ARG A 180 -6.65 22.30 -1.30
CA ARG A 180 -6.87 23.72 -0.98
C ARG A 180 -5.81 24.59 -1.62
N LYS A 181 -4.53 24.26 -1.45
CA LYS A 181 -3.43 25.02 -2.05
C LYS A 181 -3.51 25.05 -3.57
N ARG A 182 -3.86 23.91 -4.20
CA ARG A 182 -3.95 23.78 -5.66
C ARG A 182 -5.12 24.58 -6.26
N TYR A 183 -6.28 24.57 -5.60
CA TYR A 183 -7.52 25.14 -6.13
C TYR A 183 -8.00 26.41 -5.42
N ASN A 184 -7.15 27.04 -4.60
CA ASN A 184 -7.52 28.19 -3.77
C ASN A 184 -8.22 29.30 -4.57
N ALA A 185 -7.61 29.70 -5.70
CA ALA A 185 -8.15 30.75 -6.56
C ALA A 185 -9.48 30.36 -7.23
N PHE A 186 -9.67 29.07 -7.54
CA PHE A 186 -10.86 28.57 -8.21
C PHE A 186 -12.06 28.43 -7.25
N LEU A 187 -11.80 27.98 -6.01
CA LEU A 187 -12.81 27.73 -4.99
C LEU A 187 -13.15 28.97 -4.16
N GLY A 188 -12.26 29.97 -4.07
CA GLY A 188 -12.45 31.11 -3.17
C GLY A 188 -12.21 30.74 -1.71
N ASN A 189 -12.32 31.71 -0.79
CA ASN A 189 -11.94 31.52 0.63
C ASN A 189 -13.05 30.95 1.52
N LEU A 190 -14.31 31.03 1.09
CA LEU A 190 -15.46 30.59 1.88
C LEU A 190 -16.01 29.27 1.35
N TYR A 191 -16.50 28.44 2.27
CA TYR A 191 -17.31 27.29 1.92
C TYR A 191 -18.76 27.73 1.69
N HIS A 192 -19.36 27.22 0.61
CA HIS A 192 -20.79 27.33 0.36
C HIS A 192 -21.34 25.94 -0.03
N PRO A 193 -22.52 25.52 0.46
CA PRO A 193 -23.08 24.20 0.13
C PRO A 193 -23.16 23.87 -1.37
N ASN A 194 -23.43 24.88 -2.19
CA ASN A 194 -23.58 24.71 -3.64
C ASN A 194 -22.25 24.66 -4.40
N ILE A 195 -21.10 24.88 -3.75
CA ILE A 195 -19.80 24.88 -4.44
C ILE A 195 -19.38 23.49 -4.91
N MET A 196 -19.87 22.43 -4.26
CA MET A 196 -19.42 21.07 -4.52
C MET A 196 -20.49 19.99 -4.31
N ASP A 197 -20.23 18.80 -4.86
CA ASP A 197 -20.89 17.54 -4.48
C ASP A 197 -19.81 16.62 -3.89
N ALA A 198 -19.98 16.24 -2.63
CA ALA A 198 -19.05 15.40 -1.91
C ALA A 198 -19.76 14.11 -1.47
N VAL A 199 -19.25 12.96 -1.92
CA VAL A 199 -19.88 11.65 -1.70
C VAL A 199 -18.86 10.61 -1.27
N SER A 200 -19.17 9.81 -0.25
CA SER A 200 -18.40 8.62 0.12
C SER A 200 -19.15 7.33 -0.19
N SER A 201 -18.41 6.23 -0.34
CA SER A 201 -19.02 4.90 -0.30
C SER A 201 -19.65 4.62 1.08
N GLY A 202 -20.43 3.54 1.17
CA GLY A 202 -21.10 3.14 2.42
C GLY A 202 -20.19 2.63 3.54
N TYR A 203 -18.86 2.70 3.39
CA TYR A 203 -17.90 2.23 4.40
C TYR A 203 -17.46 3.37 5.33
N ASN A 204 -17.42 3.12 6.64
CA ASN A 204 -17.01 4.13 7.63
C ASN A 204 -15.64 4.76 7.34
N ARG A 205 -14.67 3.97 6.85
CA ARG A 205 -13.34 4.48 6.50
C ARG A 205 -13.35 5.51 5.38
N THR A 206 -14.23 5.39 4.39
CA THR A 206 -14.29 6.33 3.25
C THR A 206 -15.04 7.60 3.64
N SER A 207 -16.11 7.47 4.44
CA SER A 207 -16.83 8.58 5.06
C SER A 207 -15.91 9.41 5.98
N ALA A 208 -15.21 8.75 6.90
CA ALA A 208 -14.22 9.41 7.77
C ALA A 208 -13.04 10.02 6.99
N THR A 209 -12.60 9.40 5.89
CA THR A 209 -11.58 9.98 5.02
C THR A 209 -12.08 11.27 4.37
N LEU A 210 -13.31 11.26 3.86
CA LEU A 210 -13.90 12.41 3.18
C LEU A 210 -14.06 13.59 4.12
N SER A 211 -14.62 13.38 5.31
CA SER A 211 -14.79 14.45 6.30
C SER A 211 -13.46 15.11 6.68
N ILE A 212 -12.38 14.33 6.79
CA ILE A 212 -11.04 14.84 7.10
C ILE A 212 -10.41 15.57 5.91
N VAL A 213 -10.60 15.08 4.68
CA VAL A 213 -10.18 15.81 3.47
C VAL A 213 -10.88 17.17 3.42
N LEU A 214 -12.18 17.21 3.70
CA LEU A 214 -12.96 18.45 3.70
C LEU A 214 -12.53 19.42 4.79
N ALA A 215 -12.16 18.92 5.98
CA ALA A 215 -11.58 19.74 7.03
C ALA A 215 -10.25 20.41 6.61
N GLY A 216 -9.42 19.71 5.83
CA GLY A 216 -8.21 20.29 5.25
C GLY A 216 -8.48 21.22 4.07
N LEU A 217 -9.60 21.01 3.37
CA LEU A 217 -9.98 21.78 2.18
C LEU A 217 -10.63 23.13 2.54
N TYR A 218 -11.44 23.20 3.59
CA TYR A 218 -12.15 24.42 4.03
C TYR A 218 -11.91 24.75 5.52
N PRO A 219 -10.66 25.06 5.92
CA PRO A 219 -10.40 25.57 7.26
C PRO A 219 -11.08 26.96 7.43
N PRO A 220 -11.89 27.19 8.48
CA PRO A 220 -12.60 28.46 8.67
C PRO A 220 -11.72 29.60 9.22
N LYS A 221 -10.57 29.30 9.83
CA LYS A 221 -9.76 30.31 10.52
C LYS A 221 -9.40 31.49 9.63
N GLY A 222 -9.66 32.70 10.11
CA GLY A 222 -9.40 33.94 9.37
C GLY A 222 -10.41 34.23 8.26
N THR A 223 -11.60 33.63 8.32
CA THR A 223 -12.74 33.93 7.45
C THR A 223 -13.96 34.28 8.30
N ASP A 224 -15.02 34.79 7.67
CA ASP A 224 -16.29 35.06 8.36
C ASP A 224 -16.98 33.79 8.90
N LEU A 225 -16.50 32.60 8.52
CA LEU A 225 -16.98 31.31 9.01
C LEU A 225 -16.20 30.79 10.23
N ASP A 226 -15.27 31.56 10.79
CA ASP A 226 -14.49 31.25 12.00
C ASP A 226 -15.35 31.30 13.28
N TRP A 227 -16.25 30.33 13.40
CA TRP A 227 -17.24 30.26 14.48
C TRP A 227 -16.65 29.86 15.84
N ASN A 228 -15.43 29.30 15.88
CA ASN A 228 -14.78 28.85 17.11
C ASN A 228 -13.27 29.07 17.09
N LYS A 229 -12.81 30.06 17.87
CA LYS A 229 -11.39 30.47 17.94
C LYS A 229 -10.43 29.37 18.41
N ASN A 230 -10.92 28.36 19.12
CA ASN A 230 -10.13 27.25 19.65
C ASN A 230 -10.14 26.02 18.72
N LEU A 231 -10.92 26.03 17.64
CA LEU A 231 -11.09 24.91 16.74
C LEU A 231 -11.16 25.38 15.28
N ASN A 232 -10.07 25.19 14.53
CA ASN A 232 -10.02 25.47 13.09
C ASN A 232 -10.72 24.37 12.28
N TRP A 233 -12.03 24.24 12.45
CA TRP A 233 -12.88 23.29 11.75
C TRP A 233 -14.29 23.85 11.62
N GLN A 234 -14.95 23.55 10.49
CA GLN A 234 -16.36 23.83 10.27
C GLN A 234 -17.05 22.60 9.70
N PRO A 235 -18.37 22.43 9.92
CA PRO A 235 -19.15 21.43 9.21
C PRO A 235 -19.11 21.69 7.71
N VAL A 236 -18.72 20.67 6.94
CA VAL A 236 -18.76 20.70 5.48
C VAL A 236 -19.64 19.53 5.02
N LEU A 237 -20.70 19.82 4.26
CA LEU A 237 -21.70 18.82 3.90
C LEU A 237 -21.13 17.80 2.91
N TYR A 238 -21.39 16.52 3.18
CA TYR A 238 -21.14 15.41 2.28
C TYR A 238 -22.16 14.30 2.52
N ASN A 239 -22.39 13.48 1.51
CA ASN A 239 -23.33 12.35 1.56
C ASN A 239 -22.57 11.02 1.66
N GLN A 240 -23.04 10.12 2.52
CA GLN A 240 -22.59 8.72 2.53
C GLN A 240 -23.62 7.87 1.79
N LEU A 241 -23.17 7.12 0.78
CA LEU A 241 -24.06 6.24 0.05
C LEU A 241 -24.60 5.12 0.94
N SER A 242 -25.90 4.88 0.86
CA SER A 242 -26.54 3.71 1.46
C SER A 242 -26.04 2.42 0.79
N SER A 243 -26.18 1.28 1.45
CA SER A 243 -25.84 -0.03 0.86
C SER A 243 -26.58 -0.30 -0.46
N LYS A 244 -27.82 0.18 -0.60
CA LYS A 244 -28.62 0.04 -1.83
C LYS A 244 -28.12 0.92 -2.99
N GLU A 245 -27.50 2.06 -2.67
CA GLU A 245 -27.06 3.03 -3.66
C GLU A 245 -25.53 3.10 -3.77
N ASN A 246 -24.80 2.15 -3.17
CA ASN A 246 -23.34 2.19 -3.04
C ASN A 246 -22.63 1.88 -4.37
N TYR A 247 -22.80 2.76 -5.35
CA TYR A 247 -22.17 2.68 -6.66
C TYR A 247 -20.65 2.92 -6.65
N LEU A 248 -20.11 3.31 -5.50
CA LEU A 248 -18.67 3.33 -5.25
C LEU A 248 -18.15 1.97 -4.77
N SER A 249 -19.02 0.99 -4.50
CA SER A 249 -18.65 -0.40 -4.21
C SER A 249 -18.29 -1.18 -5.49
N LEU A 250 -17.71 -2.37 -5.33
CA LEU A 250 -17.54 -3.32 -6.44
C LEU A 250 -18.91 -3.73 -6.99
N ALA A 251 -19.10 -3.68 -8.32
CA ALA A 251 -20.34 -4.09 -8.94
C ALA A 251 -20.66 -5.57 -8.69
N LEU A 252 -19.64 -6.42 -8.49
CA LEU A 252 -19.79 -7.82 -8.07
C LEU A 252 -20.56 -7.96 -6.74
N ALA A 253 -20.54 -6.95 -5.87
CA ALA A 253 -21.25 -6.95 -4.59
C ALA A 253 -22.64 -6.28 -4.63
N THR A 254 -22.96 -5.54 -5.68
CA THR A 254 -24.13 -4.64 -5.68
C THR A 254 -24.96 -4.66 -6.96
N CYS A 255 -24.54 -5.36 -8.01
CA CYS A 255 -25.24 -5.37 -9.30
C CYS A 255 -25.45 -6.79 -9.86
N PRO A 256 -26.68 -7.33 -9.79
CA PRO A 256 -27.00 -8.66 -10.32
C PRO A 256 -26.62 -8.85 -11.79
N ARG A 257 -26.83 -7.82 -12.63
CA ARG A 257 -26.43 -7.87 -14.04
C ARG A 257 -24.92 -8.03 -14.21
N PHE A 258 -24.12 -7.35 -13.39
CA PHE A 258 -22.66 -7.50 -13.43
C PHE A 258 -22.26 -8.93 -13.08
N ILE A 259 -22.89 -9.50 -12.06
CA ILE A 259 -22.55 -10.84 -11.60
C ILE A 259 -22.80 -11.86 -12.71
N LYS A 260 -23.98 -11.83 -13.35
CA LYS A 260 -24.29 -12.71 -14.49
C LYS A 260 -23.26 -12.58 -15.63
N LEU A 261 -22.87 -11.36 -15.99
CA LEU A 261 -21.85 -11.13 -17.02
C LEU A 261 -20.49 -11.68 -16.62
N PHE A 262 -20.14 -11.56 -15.34
CA PHE A 262 -18.88 -12.07 -14.81
C PHE A 262 -18.87 -13.60 -14.86
N ASP A 263 -19.96 -14.25 -14.47
CA ASP A 263 -20.12 -15.71 -14.57
C ASP A 263 -20.03 -16.21 -16.03
N GLU A 264 -20.66 -15.50 -16.97
CA GLU A 264 -20.53 -15.78 -18.41
C GLU A 264 -19.07 -15.65 -18.87
N TYR A 265 -18.35 -14.61 -18.42
CA TYR A 265 -16.93 -14.44 -18.74
C TYR A 265 -16.04 -15.54 -18.15
N LEU A 266 -16.31 -16.00 -16.92
CA LEU A 266 -15.55 -17.07 -16.28
C LEU A 266 -15.60 -18.39 -17.06
N ASN A 267 -16.62 -18.58 -17.90
CA ASN A 267 -16.75 -19.75 -18.77
C ASN A 267 -15.91 -19.68 -20.06
N THR A 268 -15.34 -18.52 -20.40
CA THR A 268 -14.50 -18.33 -21.59
C THR A 268 -13.13 -19.00 -21.45
N SER A 269 -12.48 -19.31 -22.58
CA SER A 269 -11.13 -19.87 -22.59
C SER A 269 -10.12 -18.95 -21.91
N ALA A 270 -10.18 -17.64 -22.18
CA ALA A 270 -9.29 -16.64 -21.59
C ALA A 270 -9.38 -16.61 -20.05
N ALA A 271 -10.60 -16.64 -19.49
CA ALA A 271 -10.80 -16.68 -18.05
C ALA A 271 -10.33 -18.02 -17.47
N LYS A 272 -10.68 -19.15 -18.08
CA LYS A 272 -10.26 -20.49 -17.65
C LYS A 272 -8.74 -20.64 -17.61
N THR A 273 -8.02 -20.13 -18.61
CA THR A 273 -6.55 -20.09 -18.62
C THR A 273 -6.01 -19.29 -17.43
N LYS A 274 -6.61 -18.12 -17.14
CA LYS A 274 -6.20 -17.28 -16.00
C LYS A 274 -6.48 -17.94 -14.66
N ILE A 275 -7.63 -18.59 -14.52
CA ILE A 275 -8.02 -19.32 -13.30
C ILE A 275 -7.06 -20.50 -13.07
N GLN A 276 -6.78 -21.28 -14.12
CA GLN A 276 -5.87 -22.42 -14.04
C GLN A 276 -4.44 -22.01 -13.65
N LEU A 277 -3.96 -20.85 -14.13
CA LEU A 277 -2.68 -20.28 -13.73
C LEU A 277 -2.57 -20.07 -12.21
N TYR A 278 -3.67 -19.66 -11.56
CA TYR A 278 -3.70 -19.38 -10.11
C TYR A 278 -4.23 -20.53 -9.26
N LYS A 279 -4.65 -21.65 -9.86
CA LYS A 279 -5.13 -22.83 -9.14
C LYS A 279 -4.15 -23.34 -8.06
N PRO A 280 -2.81 -23.40 -8.29
CA PRO A 280 -1.87 -23.78 -7.23
C PRO A 280 -1.87 -22.81 -6.05
N LEU A 281 -1.99 -21.50 -6.31
CA LEU A 281 -2.08 -20.47 -5.27
C LEU A 281 -3.37 -20.64 -4.47
N SER A 282 -4.50 -20.84 -5.14
CA SER A 282 -5.80 -21.08 -4.49
C SER A 282 -5.78 -22.30 -3.58
N ASN A 283 -5.23 -23.42 -4.05
CA ASN A 283 -5.09 -24.65 -3.26
C ASN A 283 -4.20 -24.42 -2.03
N TYR A 284 -3.07 -23.72 -2.21
CA TYR A 284 -2.17 -23.38 -1.12
C TYR A 284 -2.85 -22.50 -0.07
N ILE A 285 -3.60 -21.47 -0.50
CA ILE A 285 -4.37 -20.62 0.40
C ILE A 285 -5.42 -21.43 1.15
N GLN A 286 -6.19 -22.28 0.47
CA GLN A 286 -7.22 -23.11 1.08
C GLN A 286 -6.65 -23.99 2.19
N GLU A 287 -5.54 -24.68 1.92
CA GLU A 287 -4.84 -25.52 2.90
C GLU A 287 -4.37 -24.70 4.11
N LYS A 288 -3.66 -23.58 3.87
CA LYS A 288 -3.06 -22.79 4.97
C LYS A 288 -4.08 -22.00 5.77
N SER A 289 -5.17 -21.58 5.14
CA SER A 289 -6.23 -20.82 5.78
C SER A 289 -7.18 -21.68 6.63
N GLY A 290 -7.22 -23.00 6.38
CA GLY A 290 -8.14 -23.91 7.05
C GLY A 290 -9.53 -23.93 6.42
N GLY A 291 -9.63 -23.68 5.10
CA GLY A 291 -10.88 -23.81 4.34
C GLY A 291 -11.40 -22.54 3.67
N ALA A 292 -10.56 -21.54 3.37
CA ALA A 292 -10.98 -20.45 2.49
C ALA A 292 -11.34 -20.97 1.09
N LEU A 293 -12.26 -20.28 0.41
CA LEU A 293 -12.69 -20.63 -0.95
C LEU A 293 -11.49 -20.56 -1.92
N PRO A 294 -11.31 -21.54 -2.83
CA PRO A 294 -10.15 -21.61 -3.70
C PRO A 294 -10.32 -20.75 -4.98
N ASP A 295 -10.66 -19.48 -4.83
CA ASP A 295 -10.90 -18.58 -5.96
C ASP A 295 -9.90 -17.42 -6.07
N MET A 296 -9.89 -16.74 -7.23
CA MET A 296 -8.99 -15.62 -7.48
C MET A 296 -9.35 -14.39 -6.63
N ILE A 297 -10.59 -14.29 -6.15
CA ILE A 297 -11.05 -13.26 -5.22
C ILE A 297 -10.30 -13.40 -3.89
N SER A 298 -10.08 -14.64 -3.44
CA SER A 298 -9.35 -14.93 -2.21
C SER A 298 -7.93 -14.39 -2.26
N ALA A 299 -7.27 -14.35 -3.41
CA ALA A 299 -5.96 -13.72 -3.54
C ALA A 299 -5.99 -12.20 -3.23
N VAL A 300 -7.05 -11.48 -3.63
CA VAL A 300 -7.25 -10.06 -3.29
C VAL A 300 -7.41 -9.90 -1.77
N PHE A 301 -8.26 -10.73 -1.16
CA PHE A 301 -8.50 -10.66 0.28
C PHE A 301 -7.25 -11.02 1.10
N PHE A 302 -6.56 -12.11 0.77
CA PHE A 302 -5.34 -12.51 1.47
C PHE A 302 -4.21 -11.50 1.29
N TYR A 303 -4.09 -10.86 0.12
CA TYR A 303 -3.16 -9.73 -0.02
C TYR A 303 -3.49 -8.63 0.98
N ASP A 304 -4.75 -8.21 1.05
CA ASP A 304 -5.18 -7.10 1.91
C ASP A 304 -5.04 -7.45 3.40
N ILE A 305 -5.36 -8.67 3.81
CA ILE A 305 -5.21 -9.16 5.18
C ILE A 305 -3.73 -9.13 5.58
N LEU A 306 -2.87 -9.81 4.82
CA LEU A 306 -1.45 -9.89 5.14
C LEU A 306 -0.77 -8.52 5.06
N ALA A 307 -1.16 -7.67 4.09
CA ALA A 307 -0.69 -6.30 4.01
C ALA A 307 -1.08 -5.51 5.26
N THR A 308 -2.36 -5.53 5.65
CA THR A 308 -2.82 -4.78 6.83
C THR A 308 -2.27 -5.31 8.14
N GLN A 309 -2.11 -6.63 8.31
CA GLN A 309 -1.47 -7.22 9.50
C GLN A 309 0.01 -6.82 9.59
N GLN A 310 0.76 -6.94 8.49
CA GLN A 310 2.16 -6.51 8.45
C GLN A 310 2.29 -4.99 8.70
N GLU A 311 1.34 -4.22 8.17
CA GLU A 311 1.16 -2.79 8.40
C GLU A 311 0.54 -2.47 9.77
N TRP A 312 0.12 -3.44 10.56
CA TRP A 312 -0.23 -3.26 11.97
C TRP A 312 0.97 -3.52 12.88
N GLY A 313 2.03 -4.12 12.32
CA GLY A 313 3.22 -4.53 13.06
C GLY A 313 3.23 -6.01 13.43
N LEU A 314 2.20 -6.76 13.02
CA LEU A 314 2.10 -8.18 13.28
C LEU A 314 3.11 -8.96 12.42
N LYS A 315 3.60 -10.06 12.96
CA LYS A 315 4.51 -10.95 12.26
C LYS A 315 3.69 -11.92 11.43
N LEU A 316 3.80 -11.84 10.11
CA LEU A 316 3.07 -12.76 9.23
C LEU A 316 3.47 -14.22 9.50
N PRO A 317 2.53 -15.17 9.35
CA PRO A 317 2.84 -16.59 9.50
C PRO A 317 3.83 -17.03 8.42
N LYS A 318 4.69 -18.01 8.74
CA LYS A 318 5.80 -18.43 7.86
C LYS A 318 5.34 -18.85 6.46
N TRP A 319 4.15 -19.46 6.35
CA TRP A 319 3.59 -19.87 5.06
C TRP A 319 3.31 -18.68 4.12
N ALA A 320 3.04 -17.49 4.67
CA ALA A 320 2.77 -16.31 3.86
C ALA A 320 4.01 -15.85 3.07
N GLU A 321 5.24 -16.16 3.53
CA GLU A 321 6.49 -15.76 2.86
C GLU A 321 6.57 -16.26 1.41
N LEU A 322 5.93 -17.39 1.09
CA LEU A 322 5.94 -17.98 -0.24
C LEU A 322 5.10 -17.16 -1.24
N ILE A 323 4.00 -16.56 -0.79
CA ILE A 323 2.97 -15.97 -1.67
C ILE A 323 2.84 -14.45 -1.52
N TYR A 324 3.24 -13.90 -0.38
CA TYR A 324 3.15 -12.48 -0.05
C TYR A 324 4.52 -11.80 -0.11
N PRO A 325 4.64 -10.59 -0.70
CA PRO A 325 3.56 -9.83 -1.33
C PRO A 325 3.33 -10.20 -2.80
N ASN A 326 4.34 -10.74 -3.50
CA ASN A 326 4.42 -10.68 -4.96
C ASN A 326 3.35 -11.50 -5.70
N ILE A 327 3.15 -12.77 -5.33
CA ILE A 327 2.21 -13.65 -6.03
C ILE A 327 0.78 -13.17 -5.82
N LEU A 328 0.42 -12.89 -4.57
CA LEU A 328 -0.87 -12.32 -4.21
C LEU A 328 -1.11 -10.95 -4.87
N TYR A 329 -0.07 -10.11 -4.97
CA TYR A 329 -0.16 -8.83 -5.66
C TYR A 329 -0.46 -9.01 -7.15
N GLY A 330 0.27 -9.89 -7.84
CA GLY A 330 0.03 -10.22 -9.24
C GLY A 330 -1.38 -10.75 -9.49
N ALA A 331 -1.82 -11.72 -8.69
CA ALA A 331 -3.17 -12.28 -8.75
C ALA A 331 -4.25 -11.22 -8.52
N SER A 332 -4.06 -10.32 -7.56
CA SER A 332 -5.02 -9.25 -7.28
C SER A 332 -5.17 -8.25 -8.44
N LEU A 333 -4.08 -7.96 -9.15
CA LEU A 333 -4.09 -7.08 -10.32
C LEU A 333 -4.77 -7.74 -11.51
N ASP A 334 -4.51 -9.03 -11.71
CA ASP A 334 -5.16 -9.82 -12.75
C ASP A 334 -6.66 -9.93 -12.52
N PHE A 335 -7.09 -10.12 -11.26
CA PHE A 335 -8.51 -10.10 -10.91
C PHE A 335 -9.18 -8.76 -11.25
N TYR A 336 -8.52 -7.62 -10.98
CA TYR A 336 -9.04 -6.31 -11.38
C TYR A 336 -9.14 -6.13 -12.90
N GLU A 337 -8.22 -6.70 -13.68
CA GLU A 337 -8.31 -6.69 -15.13
C GLU A 337 -9.47 -7.56 -15.63
N MET A 338 -9.66 -8.75 -15.06
CA MET A 338 -10.79 -9.64 -15.37
C MET A 338 -12.14 -8.94 -15.17
N MET A 339 -12.29 -8.22 -14.06
CA MET A 339 -13.49 -7.42 -13.71
C MET A 339 -13.78 -6.27 -14.70
N MET A 340 -12.81 -5.92 -15.55
CA MET A 340 -12.88 -4.82 -16.50
C MET A 340 -12.70 -5.30 -17.94
N THR A 341 -13.02 -6.56 -18.24
CA THR A 341 -12.78 -7.16 -19.56
C THR A 341 -13.73 -6.59 -20.62
N THR A 342 -15.05 -6.70 -20.40
CA THR A 342 -16.04 -6.34 -21.42
C THR A 342 -16.50 -4.88 -21.29
N THR A 343 -16.98 -4.28 -22.39
CA THR A 343 -17.52 -2.91 -22.37
C THR A 343 -18.69 -2.77 -21.40
N GLU A 344 -19.55 -3.79 -21.28
CA GLU A 344 -20.69 -3.77 -20.35
C GLU A 344 -20.22 -3.87 -18.89
N MET A 345 -19.25 -4.73 -18.57
CA MET A 345 -18.64 -4.79 -17.24
C MET A 345 -18.01 -3.45 -16.84
N LYS A 346 -17.23 -2.84 -17.75
CA LYS A 346 -16.65 -1.51 -17.55
C LYS A 346 -17.74 -0.49 -17.23
N ARG A 347 -18.82 -0.46 -18.03
CA ARG A 347 -19.97 0.44 -17.83
C ARG A 347 -20.61 0.24 -16.46
N LEU A 348 -20.82 -1.00 -16.00
CA LEU A 348 -21.48 -1.27 -14.72
C LEU A 348 -20.58 -0.95 -13.51
N ASN A 349 -19.25 -1.10 -13.63
CA ASN A 349 -18.30 -0.76 -12.57
C ASN A 349 -18.09 0.75 -12.36
N ILE A 350 -18.20 1.57 -13.42
CA ILE A 350 -17.86 3.01 -13.35
C ILE A 350 -18.99 3.96 -13.77
N GLY A 351 -20.04 3.47 -14.42
CA GLY A 351 -21.04 4.32 -15.12
C GLY A 351 -21.83 5.24 -14.19
N LYS A 352 -22.10 4.83 -12.94
CA LYS A 352 -22.80 5.69 -11.99
C LYS A 352 -21.93 6.85 -11.48
N ILE A 353 -20.60 6.73 -11.54
CA ILE A 353 -19.66 7.82 -11.22
C ILE A 353 -19.65 8.87 -12.35
N SER A 354 -19.82 8.44 -13.62
CA SER A 354 -19.69 9.32 -14.78
C SER A 354 -20.90 10.21 -15.06
N ASN A 355 -22.11 9.83 -14.61
CA ASN A 355 -23.33 10.66 -14.74
C ASN A 355 -23.26 11.99 -13.96
N LYS A 356 -22.37 12.11 -12.99
CA LYS A 356 -22.23 13.29 -12.13
C LYS A 356 -21.03 14.17 -12.47
N ILE A 357 -20.32 13.91 -13.57
CA ILE A 357 -19.16 14.71 -14.00
C ILE A 357 -19.59 16.06 -14.62
N LEU A 358 -20.89 16.27 -14.86
CA LEU A 358 -21.41 17.39 -15.65
C LEU A 358 -22.55 18.26 -15.05
N PRO A 359 -22.79 18.38 -13.73
CA PRO A 359 -23.68 19.44 -13.23
C PRO A 359 -23.04 20.84 -13.40
N PRO A 360 -23.66 21.76 -14.15
CA PRO A 360 -23.09 23.08 -14.44
C PRO A 360 -23.00 24.02 -13.23
N GLU A 361 -23.72 23.72 -12.15
CA GLU A 361 -23.82 24.61 -10.98
C GLU A 361 -22.71 24.44 -9.94
N ARG A 362 -21.99 23.32 -9.97
CA ARG A 362 -20.98 22.97 -8.96
C ARG A 362 -19.57 23.09 -9.54
N LYS A 363 -18.65 23.62 -8.76
CA LYS A 363 -17.24 23.77 -9.14
C LYS A 363 -16.43 22.50 -8.91
N LEU A 364 -16.80 21.68 -7.92
CA LEU A 364 -15.99 20.55 -7.48
C LEU A 364 -16.82 19.30 -7.18
N PHE A 365 -16.32 18.14 -7.56
CA PHE A 365 -16.88 16.83 -7.25
C PHE A 365 -15.83 16.00 -6.52
N ILE A 366 -16.13 15.53 -5.31
CA ILE A 366 -15.21 14.70 -4.51
C ILE A 366 -15.88 13.37 -4.21
N TYR A 367 -15.28 12.29 -4.70
CA TYR A 367 -15.72 10.92 -4.43
C TYR A 367 -14.68 10.19 -3.57
N SER A 368 -15.06 9.80 -2.36
CA SER A 368 -14.23 9.00 -1.46
C SER A 368 -14.62 7.53 -1.58
N GLY A 369 -13.80 6.77 -2.32
CA GLY A 369 -14.03 5.36 -2.61
C GLY A 369 -12.84 4.48 -2.23
N HIS A 370 -12.53 3.54 -3.11
CA HIS A 370 -11.59 2.46 -2.91
C HIS A 370 -10.51 2.45 -4.00
N ASP A 371 -9.46 1.65 -3.79
CA ASP A 371 -8.37 1.44 -4.74
C ASP A 371 -8.89 1.00 -6.11
N TYR A 372 -9.83 0.06 -6.16
CA TYR A 372 -10.43 -0.38 -7.42
C TYR A 372 -11.15 0.73 -8.18
N ASN A 373 -11.77 1.73 -7.53
CA ASN A 373 -12.42 2.83 -8.27
C ASN A 373 -11.39 3.63 -9.09
N LEU A 374 -10.22 3.89 -8.51
CA LEU A 374 -9.12 4.57 -9.19
C LEU A 374 -8.53 3.71 -10.31
N THR A 375 -8.37 2.40 -10.07
CA THR A 375 -7.90 1.45 -11.10
C THR A 375 -8.88 1.37 -12.26
N PHE A 376 -10.17 1.17 -11.99
CA PHE A 376 -11.21 0.98 -13.01
C PHE A 376 -11.41 2.23 -13.87
N LEU A 377 -11.39 3.42 -13.26
CA LEU A 377 -11.42 4.68 -14.02
C LEU A 377 -10.20 4.82 -14.93
N GLN A 378 -8.99 4.51 -14.44
CA GLN A 378 -7.79 4.54 -15.28
C GLN A 378 -7.86 3.53 -16.44
N ILE A 379 -8.43 2.34 -16.22
CA ILE A 379 -8.60 1.32 -17.28
C ILE A 379 -9.54 1.85 -18.37
N VAL A 380 -10.66 2.45 -17.99
CA VAL A 380 -11.62 3.04 -18.94
C VAL A 380 -11.00 4.17 -19.75
N LEU A 381 -10.16 4.99 -19.12
CA LEU A 381 -9.43 6.07 -19.76
C LEU A 381 -8.27 5.59 -20.64
N GLY A 382 -7.95 4.29 -20.63
CA GLY A 382 -6.78 3.74 -21.32
C GLY A 382 -5.46 4.32 -20.79
N ALA A 383 -5.44 4.77 -19.54
CA ALA A 383 -4.29 5.41 -18.90
C ALA A 383 -3.71 4.57 -17.73
N TYR A 384 -4.26 3.37 -17.51
CA TYR A 384 -3.84 2.49 -16.44
C TYR A 384 -2.47 1.88 -16.70
N THR A 385 -1.54 2.17 -15.80
CA THR A 385 -0.32 1.37 -15.64
C THR A 385 -0.61 0.31 -14.59
N LYS A 386 -0.23 -0.94 -14.79
CA LYS A 386 -0.57 -2.04 -13.88
C LYS A 386 0.05 -1.87 -12.48
N HIS A 387 -0.76 -1.46 -11.51
CA HIS A 387 -0.38 -1.32 -10.09
C HIS A 387 -1.62 -1.16 -9.21
N ARG A 388 -1.50 -1.47 -7.91
CA ARG A 388 -2.55 -1.14 -6.93
C ARG A 388 -2.35 0.29 -6.44
N PRO A 389 -3.40 1.13 -6.45
CA PRO A 389 -3.34 2.46 -5.85
C PRO A 389 -2.95 2.39 -4.38
N THR A 390 -1.99 3.21 -3.97
CA THR A 390 -1.60 3.28 -2.56
C THR A 390 -2.60 4.12 -1.76
N TYR A 391 -2.65 3.95 -0.44
CA TYR A 391 -3.53 4.74 0.41
C TYR A 391 -3.40 6.25 0.19
N GLY A 392 -4.53 6.97 0.10
CA GLY A 392 -4.55 8.40 -0.15
C GLY A 392 -4.18 8.79 -1.58
N ALA A 393 -4.02 7.83 -2.48
CA ALA A 393 -3.96 8.13 -3.91
C ALA A 393 -5.25 8.81 -4.37
N CYS A 394 -5.15 9.69 -5.36
CA CYS A 394 -6.28 10.37 -5.95
C CYS A 394 -6.13 10.49 -7.47
N LEU A 395 -7.25 10.37 -8.17
CA LEU A 395 -7.38 10.66 -9.59
C LEU A 395 -8.17 11.95 -9.74
N ILE A 396 -7.61 12.90 -10.46
CA ILE A 396 -8.13 14.26 -10.61
C ILE A 396 -8.46 14.46 -12.07
N ILE A 397 -9.68 14.90 -12.35
CA ILE A 397 -10.16 15.21 -13.69
C ILE A 397 -10.49 16.70 -13.70
N GLU A 398 -9.73 17.48 -14.45
CA GLU A 398 -9.91 18.94 -14.53
C GLU A 398 -10.49 19.32 -15.89
N VAL A 399 -11.49 20.20 -15.88
CA VAL A 399 -12.01 20.86 -17.08
C VAL A 399 -11.26 22.18 -17.27
N HIS A 400 -10.68 22.38 -18.44
CA HIS A 400 -9.91 23.57 -18.81
C HIS A 400 -10.51 24.21 -20.06
N GLN A 401 -10.42 25.53 -20.16
CA GLN A 401 -10.62 26.26 -21.41
C GLN A 401 -9.27 26.82 -21.88
N ILE A 402 -8.75 26.29 -22.99
CA ILE A 402 -7.46 26.69 -23.58
C ILE A 402 -7.72 27.13 -25.01
N ASN A 403 -7.31 28.35 -25.37
CA ASN A 403 -7.56 28.94 -26.70
C ASN A 403 -9.04 28.84 -27.11
N LYS A 404 -9.95 29.18 -26.19
CA LYS A 404 -11.42 29.08 -26.34
C LYS A 404 -11.98 27.66 -26.52
N VAL A 405 -11.16 26.61 -26.41
CA VAL A 405 -11.59 25.21 -26.50
C VAL A 405 -11.67 24.59 -25.11
N TYR A 406 -12.83 24.02 -24.76
CA TYR A 406 -12.99 23.22 -23.55
C TYR A 406 -12.42 21.81 -23.71
N GLY A 407 -11.73 21.32 -22.68
CA GLY A 407 -11.19 19.98 -22.66
C GLY A 407 -10.75 19.53 -21.27
N ILE A 408 -10.26 18.30 -21.21
CA ILE A 408 -9.96 17.58 -19.97
C ILE A 408 -8.45 17.38 -19.82
N LYS A 409 -7.95 17.55 -18.61
CA LYS A 409 -6.64 17.05 -18.16
C LYS A 409 -6.84 16.10 -16.98
N ILE A 410 -6.08 15.02 -16.93
CA ILE A 410 -6.20 14.01 -15.89
C ILE A 410 -4.89 13.88 -15.14
N TYR A 411 -4.93 13.95 -13.82
CA TYR A 411 -3.76 13.80 -12.98
C TYR A 411 -3.96 12.66 -11.99
N TYR A 412 -2.88 11.96 -11.65
CA TYR A 412 -2.88 10.88 -10.69
C TYR A 412 -1.76 11.05 -9.66
N ASP A 413 -2.14 11.23 -8.39
CA ASP A 413 -1.19 11.29 -7.28
C ASP A 413 -1.25 9.98 -6.48
N THR A 414 -0.11 9.35 -6.26
CA THR A 414 0.02 8.18 -5.37
C THR A 414 0.56 8.56 -3.99
N THR A 415 1.18 9.72 -3.84
CA THR A 415 1.96 10.08 -2.67
C THR A 415 1.25 11.05 -1.74
N SER A 416 0.24 11.79 -2.25
CA SER A 416 -0.36 12.95 -1.59
C SER A 416 0.67 14.01 -1.20
N LYS A 417 1.83 14.03 -1.87
CA LYS A 417 2.92 15.01 -1.65
C LYS A 417 2.86 16.18 -2.64
N GLY A 418 1.84 16.19 -3.51
CA GLY A 418 1.52 17.35 -4.32
C GLY A 418 2.23 17.47 -5.65
N HIS A 419 2.71 16.34 -6.17
CA HIS A 419 3.26 16.24 -7.53
C HIS A 419 2.47 15.19 -8.31
N PRO A 420 1.19 15.46 -8.64
CA PRO A 420 0.37 14.49 -9.33
C PRO A 420 0.88 14.32 -10.76
N LYS A 421 0.98 13.07 -11.23
CA LYS A 421 1.44 12.76 -12.58
C LYS A 421 0.33 13.08 -13.58
N LEU A 422 0.63 13.90 -14.58
CA LEU A 422 -0.26 14.13 -15.71
C LEU A 422 -0.37 12.86 -16.55
N LEU A 423 -1.59 12.37 -16.75
CA LEU A 423 -1.90 11.16 -17.49
C LEU A 423 -2.32 11.50 -18.92
N LYS A 424 -1.98 10.60 -19.86
CA LYS A 424 -2.43 10.65 -21.25
C LYS A 424 -3.55 9.64 -21.45
N ILE A 425 -4.71 10.13 -21.91
CA ILE A 425 -5.86 9.29 -22.28
C ILE A 425 -5.52 8.61 -23.61
N SER A 426 -5.80 7.31 -23.72
CA SER A 426 -5.60 6.60 -24.99
C SER A 426 -6.45 7.22 -26.09
N GLY A 427 -5.83 7.50 -27.25
CA GLY A 427 -6.49 8.21 -28.36
C GLY A 427 -6.62 9.74 -28.16
N CYS A 428 -5.91 10.33 -27.20
CA CYS A 428 -5.88 11.78 -26.97
C CYS A 428 -4.48 12.31 -26.62
N ASN A 429 -4.31 13.64 -26.65
CA ASN A 429 -3.16 14.34 -26.07
C ASN A 429 -3.36 14.56 -24.56
N TYR A 430 -2.36 15.10 -23.87
CA TYR A 430 -2.46 15.43 -22.43
C TYR A 430 -3.60 16.41 -22.10
N PHE A 431 -3.91 17.32 -23.04
CA PHE A 431 -5.17 18.06 -23.06
C PHE A 431 -6.09 17.39 -24.07
N CYS A 432 -7.26 16.95 -23.62
CA CYS A 432 -8.22 16.23 -24.45
C CYS A 432 -9.48 17.06 -24.71
N PRO A 433 -9.70 17.58 -25.93
CA PRO A 433 -10.90 18.36 -26.25
C PRO A 433 -12.18 17.60 -25.88
N PHE A 434 -13.17 18.29 -25.32
CA PHE A 434 -14.33 17.65 -24.70
C PHE A 434 -15.10 16.73 -25.67
N LYS A 435 -15.30 17.15 -26.93
CA LYS A 435 -15.93 16.33 -27.99
C LYS A 435 -15.18 15.02 -28.22
N LYS A 436 -13.84 15.07 -28.23
CA LYS A 436 -12.98 13.89 -28.38
C LYS A 436 -13.05 13.01 -27.13
N PHE A 437 -12.91 13.59 -25.95
CA PHE A 437 -13.05 12.88 -24.68
C PHE A 437 -14.39 12.12 -24.60
N TYR A 438 -15.49 12.80 -24.87
CA TYR A 438 -16.83 12.20 -24.91
C TYR A 438 -16.90 11.03 -25.90
N SER A 439 -16.35 11.19 -27.11
CA SER A 439 -16.35 10.10 -28.10
C SER A 439 -15.61 8.83 -27.63
N LEU A 440 -14.59 8.98 -26.77
CA LEU A 440 -13.81 7.86 -26.23
C LEU A 440 -14.53 7.16 -25.09
N VAL A 441 -15.27 7.91 -24.26
CA VAL A 441 -15.88 7.39 -23.03
C VAL A 441 -17.37 7.10 -23.12
N LYS A 442 -18.07 7.60 -24.16
CA LYS A 442 -19.54 7.51 -24.29
C LYS A 442 -20.08 6.08 -24.18
N GLN A 443 -19.33 5.09 -24.65
CA GLN A 443 -19.72 3.69 -24.59
C GLN A 443 -19.76 3.13 -23.15
N TYR A 444 -19.07 3.75 -22.20
CA TYR A 444 -19.02 3.33 -20.80
C TYR A 444 -19.95 4.16 -19.89
N LEU A 445 -20.68 5.13 -20.46
CA LEU A 445 -21.71 5.86 -19.75
C LEU A 445 -22.93 4.93 -19.52
N PRO A 446 -23.66 5.11 -18.41
CA PRO A 446 -24.80 4.27 -18.08
C PRO A 446 -25.95 4.49 -19.07
N THR A 447 -26.70 3.44 -19.33
CA THR A 447 -27.93 3.45 -20.15
C THR A 447 -29.16 3.28 -19.25
N ARG A 448 -30.36 3.60 -19.76
CA ARG A 448 -31.63 3.45 -19.02
C ARG A 448 -31.85 2.00 -18.51
N ASP A 449 -31.35 0.99 -19.23
CA ASP A 449 -31.49 -0.44 -18.89
C ASP A 449 -30.36 -1.01 -18.02
N THR A 450 -29.75 -0.19 -17.15
CA THR A 450 -28.78 -0.73 -16.17
C THR A 450 -29.54 -1.36 -15.00
N ASN A 451 -30.00 -2.60 -15.18
CA ASN A 451 -30.64 -3.45 -14.16
C ASN A 451 -29.68 -3.80 -12.99
N CYS A 452 -29.27 -2.78 -12.26
CA CYS A 452 -28.65 -2.87 -10.94
C CYS A 452 -29.63 -2.39 -9.84
N SER A 453 -30.94 -2.39 -10.13
CA SER A 453 -32.01 -2.20 -9.13
C SER A 453 -31.92 -3.36 -8.14
N THR A 454 -31.72 -3.02 -6.87
CA THR A 454 -31.17 -3.91 -5.85
C THR A 454 -32.12 -5.01 -5.39
N THR A 455 -31.75 -6.27 -5.60
CA THR A 455 -31.94 -7.32 -4.59
C THR A 455 -30.65 -7.45 -3.80
N THR A 456 -30.70 -7.12 -2.51
CA THR A 456 -29.62 -7.38 -1.56
C THR A 456 -29.38 -8.89 -1.50
N ILE A 457 -28.21 -9.32 -1.98
CA ILE A 457 -27.69 -10.64 -1.68
C ILE A 457 -27.11 -10.56 -0.26
N ASN A 458 -27.81 -11.16 0.70
CA ASN A 458 -27.40 -11.18 2.10
C ASN A 458 -26.43 -12.35 2.32
N SER A 459 -25.25 -12.03 2.88
CA SER A 459 -24.28 -12.97 3.45
C SER A 459 -23.40 -13.77 2.46
N HIS A 460 -22.22 -14.14 2.96
CA HIS A 460 -21.16 -14.91 2.28
C HIS A 460 -21.63 -16.23 1.66
N SER A 461 -22.81 -16.76 2.03
CA SER A 461 -23.36 -17.98 1.45
C SER A 461 -23.57 -17.86 -0.05
N ASP A 462 -24.00 -16.70 -0.51
CA ASP A 462 -24.45 -16.54 -1.89
C ASP A 462 -23.27 -16.31 -2.83
N PHE A 463 -22.22 -15.64 -2.34
CA PHE A 463 -20.93 -15.56 -3.02
C PHE A 463 -20.25 -16.93 -3.14
N ALA A 464 -20.24 -17.73 -2.08
CA ALA A 464 -19.68 -19.09 -2.10
C ALA A 464 -20.43 -20.03 -3.05
N THR A 465 -21.72 -19.76 -3.31
CA THR A 465 -22.56 -20.59 -4.18
C THR A 465 -22.32 -20.31 -5.66
N MET A 466 -21.93 -19.09 -6.03
CA MET A 466 -21.67 -18.70 -7.43
C MET A 466 -20.36 -19.26 -8.00
N PHE A 467 -19.39 -19.58 -7.14
CA PHE A 467 -18.07 -20.09 -7.54
C PHE A 467 -17.86 -21.59 -7.25
N LYS A 468 -18.94 -22.36 -7.07
CA LYS A 468 -18.88 -23.83 -7.06
C LYS A 468 -18.61 -24.34 -8.48
N LEU A 469 -17.34 -24.31 -8.88
CA LEU A 469 -16.76 -25.19 -9.91
C LEU A 469 -15.62 -25.99 -9.29
#